data_AF-A0AAD5GLU4-F1
#
_entry.id   AF-A0AAD5GLU4-F1
#
_cell.length_a   1.000
_cell.length_b   1.000
_cell.length_c   1.000
_cell.angle_alpha   90.00
_cell.angle_beta   90.00
_cell.angle_gamma   90.00
#
_symmetry.space_group_name_H-M   'P 1'
#
loop_
_entity.id
_entity.type
_entity.pdbx_description
1 polymer ?
#
loop_
_entity_poly.entity_id
_entity_poly.type
_entity_poly.pdbx_seq_one_letter_code
_entity_poly.pdbx_strand_id
1 'polypeptide(L)'
;IIVRNTLVMYDREHAKVGFWKTNCSDLWARLHDSGVSPSSPDSDSSPDVSPMVNPYHIAPGSKVGSIIFYMSLNVKYYKLEPHITELTQLIALELNVDSSQVNLLDFTAEANGSLTIWSITPPKPAEYMSKAAASNIIARIAEDEIHLPKFFGKRRISNWYIESNPNRTWWQNYMTVVTIFILLLVFGFSGFVTWWLRRYKRHIDIAYRPVGSAAPEQELQPL
;
A
#
# COMPACT_ATOMS: atom_id res chain seq x y z
N ILE A 1 24.71 23.77 -2.97
CA ILE A 1 26.12 23.56 -2.57
C ILE A 1 26.14 22.38 -1.61
N ILE A 2 26.73 21.25 -2.01
CA ILE A 2 26.91 20.09 -1.13
C ILE A 2 28.09 20.43 -0.20
N VAL A 3 27.80 20.79 1.04
CA VAL A 3 28.85 21.02 2.04
C VAL A 3 29.07 19.71 2.78
N ARG A 4 30.09 18.96 2.36
CA ARG A 4 30.57 17.75 3.06
C ARG A 4 30.96 18.11 4.50
N ASN A 5 30.36 17.44 5.48
CA ASN A 5 30.77 17.35 6.90
C ASN A 5 31.66 18.49 7.41
N THR A 6 31.14 19.72 7.44
CA THR A 6 31.83 20.83 8.08
C THR A 6 30.87 21.45 9.09
N LEU A 7 31.18 21.31 10.37
CA LEU A 7 30.37 21.89 11.44
C LEU A 7 30.77 23.36 11.55
N VAL A 8 29.85 24.25 11.20
CA VAL A 8 30.09 25.70 11.25
C VAL A 8 29.74 26.16 12.66
N MET A 9 30.71 26.76 13.35
CA MET A 9 30.48 27.37 14.64
C MET A 9 30.51 28.89 14.51
N TYR A 10 29.57 29.55 15.16
CA TYR A 10 29.52 31.00 15.24
C TYR A 10 29.90 31.45 16.65
N ASP A 11 31.04 32.12 16.77
CA ASP A 11 31.44 32.82 17.99
C ASP A 11 30.72 34.17 18.01
N ARG A 12 29.73 34.27 18.91
CA ARG A 12 28.86 35.44 19.05
C ARG A 12 29.58 36.63 19.71
N GLU A 13 30.58 36.40 20.55
CA GLU A 13 31.28 37.48 21.26
C GLU A 13 32.27 38.20 20.36
N HIS A 14 32.90 37.47 19.44
CA HIS A 14 33.88 38.05 18.50
C HIS A 14 33.33 38.23 17.08
N ALA A 15 32.04 37.95 16.86
CA ALA A 15 31.37 37.99 15.55
C ALA A 15 32.16 37.22 14.46
N LYS A 16 32.67 36.03 14.82
CA LYS A 16 33.52 35.22 13.94
C LYS A 16 32.85 33.90 13.60
N VAL A 17 32.98 33.51 12.34
CA VAL A 17 32.57 32.19 11.86
C VAL A 17 33.81 31.31 11.79
N GLY A 18 33.81 30.20 12.53
CA GLY A 18 34.86 29.19 12.51
C GLY A 18 34.35 27.89 11.88
N PHE A 19 35.23 27.19 11.17
CA PHE A 19 34.93 25.88 10.59
C PHE A 19 35.60 24.80 11.42
N TRP A 20 34.83 23.94 12.08
CA TRP A 20 35.38 22.77 12.75
C TRP A 20 35.41 21.61 11.77
N LYS A 21 36.62 21.27 11.30
CA LYS A 21 36.86 20.08 10.48
C LYS A 21 36.89 18.86 11.40
N THR A 22 35.84 18.05 11.37
CA THR A 22 35.85 16.76 12.06
C THR A 22 36.63 15.75 11.21
N ASN A 23 37.65 15.11 11.79
CA ASN A 23 38.32 13.98 11.14
C ASN A 23 37.42 12.75 11.30
N CYS A 24 36.44 12.58 10.41
CA CYS A 24 35.51 11.45 10.45
C CYS A 24 36.16 10.07 10.17
N SER A 25 37.46 10.04 9.86
CA SER A 25 38.22 8.81 9.60
C SER A 25 38.48 8.02 10.91
N ASP A 26 38.72 8.72 12.02
CA ASP A 26 39.11 8.09 13.29
C ASP A 26 37.92 7.54 14.09
N LEU A 27 36.72 8.09 13.88
CA LEU A 27 35.47 7.63 14.53
C LEU A 27 35.00 6.28 13.98
N TRP A 28 35.17 6.04 12.68
CA TRP A 28 34.80 4.77 12.05
C TRP A 28 35.71 3.61 12.46
N ALA A 29 37.00 3.89 12.64
CA ALA A 29 37.98 2.91 13.11
C ALA A 29 37.66 2.43 14.55
N ARG A 30 37.28 3.35 15.44
CA ARG A 30 36.95 3.00 16.85
C ARG A 30 35.66 2.20 17.00
N LEU A 31 34.68 2.37 16.09
CA LEU A 31 33.42 1.62 16.13
C LEU A 31 33.57 0.15 15.71
N HIS A 32 34.62 -0.19 14.93
CA HIS A 32 34.88 -1.56 14.50
C HIS A 32 35.75 -2.35 15.49
N ASP A 33 36.50 -1.68 16.36
CA ASP A 33 37.37 -2.33 17.35
C ASP A 33 36.68 -2.73 18.66
N SER A 34 35.47 -2.23 18.95
CA SER A 34 34.67 -2.69 20.08
C SER A 34 33.94 -3.99 19.76
N GLY A 35 34.72 -5.07 19.57
CA GLY A 35 34.24 -6.44 19.54
C GLY A 35 33.75 -6.87 20.92
N VAL A 36 32.50 -6.51 21.26
CA VAL A 36 31.79 -7.09 22.41
C VAL A 36 30.51 -7.72 21.89
N SER A 37 30.49 -9.06 21.94
CA SER A 37 29.34 -9.89 21.65
C SER A 37 28.15 -9.50 22.54
N PRO A 38 26.95 -9.23 22.00
CA PRO A 38 25.82 -8.86 22.85
C PRO A 38 25.15 -10.11 23.43
N SER A 39 25.33 -10.31 24.73
CA SER A 39 24.40 -11.01 25.60
C SER A 39 23.08 -10.22 25.71
N SER A 40 21.92 -10.87 25.54
CA SER A 40 20.61 -10.40 26.04
C SER A 40 20.67 -10.12 27.56
N PRO A 41 19.86 -9.20 28.16
CA PRO A 41 18.38 -9.20 28.09
C PRO A 41 17.63 -7.83 28.19
N ASP A 42 16.30 -7.95 28.02
CA ASP A 42 15.15 -7.18 28.59
C ASP A 42 14.80 -5.71 28.26
N SER A 43 13.58 -5.59 27.70
CA SER A 43 12.43 -4.75 28.09
C SER A 43 12.65 -3.32 28.63
N ASP A 44 12.35 -2.29 27.81
CA ASP A 44 11.23 -1.33 27.99
C ASP A 44 11.42 0.01 27.22
N SER A 45 10.35 0.38 26.50
CA SER A 45 9.87 1.74 26.19
C SER A 45 10.83 2.85 25.67
N SER A 46 10.81 3.07 24.35
CA SER A 46 10.55 4.38 23.68
C SER A 46 10.68 4.26 22.16
N PRO A 47 9.76 4.79 21.32
CA PRO A 47 10.01 4.92 19.90
C PRO A 47 10.80 6.22 19.67
N ASP A 48 12.11 6.15 19.90
CA ASP A 48 13.00 7.22 19.44
C ASP A 48 13.19 7.06 17.93
N VAL A 49 12.87 8.14 17.21
CA VAL A 49 12.89 8.23 15.76
C VAL A 49 14.35 8.14 15.32
N SER A 50 14.78 6.93 14.96
CA SER A 50 16.17 6.68 14.56
C SER A 50 16.46 7.28 13.16
N PRO A 51 17.58 8.02 13.01
CA PRO A 51 17.91 8.71 11.78
C PRO A 51 18.52 7.74 10.75
N MET A 52 17.94 7.74 9.55
CA MET A 52 18.61 7.38 8.30
C MET A 52 19.20 5.96 8.26
N VAL A 53 18.31 4.97 8.22
CA VAL A 53 18.62 3.59 7.82
C VAL A 53 19.34 3.64 6.47
N ASN A 54 20.51 3.00 6.39
CA ASN A 54 21.21 2.79 5.13
C ASN A 54 20.21 2.17 4.13
N PRO A 55 19.97 2.77 2.95
CA PRO A 55 18.89 2.30 2.08
C PRO A 55 19.05 0.82 1.70
N TYR A 56 20.27 0.30 1.73
CA TYR A 56 20.54 -1.10 1.37
C TYR A 56 20.26 -2.14 2.46
N HIS A 57 20.04 -1.74 3.72
CA HIS A 57 19.91 -2.68 4.83
C HIS A 57 18.48 -2.79 5.35
N ILE A 58 17.83 -3.87 4.91
CA ILE A 58 16.54 -4.32 5.41
C ILE A 58 16.73 -4.86 6.83
N ALA A 59 16.09 -4.20 7.81
CA ALA A 59 16.23 -4.54 9.23
C ALA A 59 16.02 -6.05 9.51
N PRO A 60 16.76 -6.66 10.44
CA PRO A 60 16.50 -8.03 10.88
C PRO A 60 15.05 -8.15 11.39
N GLY A 61 14.34 -9.22 11.00
CA GLY A 61 12.91 -9.40 11.32
C GLY A 61 11.88 -8.68 10.43
N SER A 62 12.25 -7.70 9.59
CA SER A 62 11.26 -7.03 8.72
C SER A 62 10.82 -7.91 7.55
N LYS A 63 9.54 -7.80 7.21
CA LYS A 63 8.92 -8.45 6.04
C LYS A 63 8.86 -7.46 4.88
N VAL A 64 9.13 -7.93 3.67
CA VAL A 64 9.13 -7.10 2.46
C VAL A 64 7.90 -7.45 1.63
N GLY A 65 6.88 -6.59 1.66
CA GLY A 65 5.62 -6.82 0.92
C GLY A 65 5.71 -6.36 -0.53
N SER A 66 6.20 -5.15 -0.78
CA SER A 66 6.55 -4.69 -2.14
C SER A 66 7.61 -3.58 -2.09
N ILE A 67 8.30 -3.36 -3.20
CA ILE A 67 9.22 -2.23 -3.36
C ILE A 67 8.56 -1.24 -4.30
N ILE A 68 8.38 -0.01 -3.84
CA ILE A 68 7.75 1.06 -4.63
C ILE A 68 8.82 2.07 -5.01
N PHE A 69 8.84 2.49 -6.27
CA PHE A 69 9.75 3.53 -6.73
C PHE A 69 9.11 4.47 -7.74
N TYR A 70 9.65 5.68 -7.81
CA TYR A 70 9.21 6.76 -8.69
C TYR A 70 10.20 6.91 -9.83
N MET A 71 9.69 6.90 -11.06
CA MET A 71 10.48 7.10 -12.26
C MET A 71 9.90 8.23 -13.08
N SER A 72 10.66 9.31 -13.26
CA SER A 72 10.33 10.38 -14.19
C SER A 72 11.04 10.17 -15.52
N LEU A 73 10.30 10.41 -16.60
CA LEU A 73 10.74 10.20 -17.98
C LEU A 73 10.52 11.49 -18.76
N ASN A 74 11.52 11.90 -19.54
CA ASN A 74 11.41 13.06 -20.44
C ASN A 74 10.67 12.68 -21.74
N VAL A 75 9.49 12.10 -21.57
CA VAL A 75 8.56 11.73 -22.64
C VAL A 75 7.18 12.18 -22.19
N LYS A 76 6.42 12.79 -23.10
CA LYS A 76 5.08 13.28 -22.78
C LYS A 76 4.13 12.09 -22.55
N TYR A 77 3.21 12.26 -21.61
CA TYR A 77 2.20 11.27 -21.24
C TYR A 77 1.60 10.51 -22.44
N TYR A 78 1.02 11.23 -23.40
CA TYR A 78 0.35 10.63 -24.57
C TYR A 78 1.29 9.86 -25.52
N LYS A 79 2.60 10.10 -25.45
CA LYS A 79 3.61 9.34 -26.21
C LYS A 79 4.09 8.11 -25.44
N LEU A 80 4.08 8.18 -24.11
CA LEU A 80 4.53 7.09 -23.25
C LEU A 80 3.43 6.05 -23.01
N GLU A 81 2.18 6.50 -22.87
CA GLU A 81 0.99 5.67 -22.62
C GLU A 81 0.92 4.40 -23.49
N PRO A 82 1.06 4.46 -24.83
CA PRO A 82 1.00 3.26 -25.66
C PRO A 82 2.17 2.28 -25.44
N HIS A 83 3.28 2.73 -24.83
CA HIS A 83 4.49 1.95 -24.60
C HIS A 83 4.66 1.51 -23.15
N ILE A 84 3.65 1.71 -22.29
CA ILE A 84 3.73 1.32 -20.87
C ILE A 84 3.98 -0.18 -20.70
N THR A 85 3.35 -1.04 -21.50
CA THR A 85 3.55 -2.49 -21.42
C THR A 85 4.98 -2.89 -21.76
N GLU A 86 5.56 -2.27 -22.79
CA GLU A 86 6.96 -2.47 -23.18
C GLU A 86 7.91 -1.98 -22.08
N LEU A 87 7.62 -0.82 -21.50
CA LEU A 87 8.37 -0.28 -20.37
C LEU A 87 8.34 -1.24 -19.17
N THR A 88 7.17 -1.82 -18.84
CA THR A 88 7.05 -2.83 -17.77
C THR A 88 7.96 -4.03 -18.00
N GLN A 89 8.00 -4.55 -19.24
CA GLN A 89 8.84 -5.69 -19.59
C GLN A 89 10.33 -5.37 -19.47
N LEU A 90 10.74 -4.18 -19.91
CA LEU A 90 12.12 -3.72 -19.79
C LEU A 90 12.54 -3.52 -18.34
N ILE A 91 11.66 -2.93 -17.51
CA ILE A 91 11.91 -2.80 -16.07
C ILE A 91 12.06 -4.19 -15.43
N ALA A 92 11.20 -5.15 -15.78
CA ALA A 92 11.28 -6.51 -15.28
C ALA A 92 12.61 -7.18 -15.65
N LEU A 93 13.04 -7.03 -16.91
CA LEU A 93 14.30 -7.55 -17.42
C LEU A 93 15.50 -6.96 -16.66
N GLU A 94 15.57 -5.63 -16.55
CA GLU A 94 16.69 -4.93 -15.90
C GLU A 94 16.77 -5.22 -14.39
N LEU A 95 15.62 -5.38 -13.74
CA LEU A 95 15.53 -5.77 -12.32
C LEU A 95 15.70 -7.28 -12.09
N ASN A 96 15.80 -8.08 -13.14
CA ASN A 96 15.87 -9.54 -13.09
C ASN A 96 14.70 -10.17 -12.29
N VAL A 97 13.48 -9.71 -12.57
CA VAL A 97 12.23 -10.20 -11.99
C VAL A 97 11.24 -10.59 -13.08
N ASP A 98 10.21 -11.36 -12.74
CA ASP A 98 9.16 -11.68 -13.71
C ASP A 98 8.29 -10.46 -14.03
N SER A 99 7.81 -10.36 -15.27
CA SER A 99 6.95 -9.22 -15.69
C SER A 99 5.67 -9.11 -14.87
N SER A 100 5.14 -10.23 -14.36
CA SER A 100 3.94 -10.25 -13.49
C SER A 100 4.18 -9.63 -12.11
N GLN A 101 5.44 -9.46 -11.71
CA GLN A 101 5.81 -8.81 -10.45
C GLN A 101 5.86 -7.29 -10.57
N VAL A 102 5.97 -6.75 -11.78
CA VAL A 102 6.10 -5.31 -12.03
C VAL A 102 4.74 -4.70 -12.34
N ASN A 103 4.26 -3.85 -11.45
CA ASN A 103 2.93 -3.25 -11.54
C ASN A 103 3.05 -1.73 -11.61
N LEU A 104 2.39 -1.11 -12.60
CA LEU A 104 2.19 0.34 -12.65
C LEU A 104 1.11 0.71 -11.62
N LEU A 105 1.46 1.57 -10.66
CA LEU A 105 0.55 2.09 -9.65
C LEU A 105 -0.14 3.36 -10.10
N ASP A 106 0.63 4.28 -10.69
CA ASP A 106 0.14 5.57 -11.14
C ASP A 106 0.98 6.10 -12.30
N PHE A 107 0.35 6.93 -13.12
CA PHE A 107 0.95 7.53 -14.28
C PHE A 107 0.37 8.93 -14.50
N THR A 108 1.21 9.93 -14.27
CA THR A 108 0.81 11.33 -14.28
C THR A 108 1.63 12.14 -15.29
N ALA A 109 0.98 13.13 -15.90
CA ALA A 109 1.65 14.08 -16.79
C ALA A 109 2.41 15.13 -15.98
N GLU A 110 3.67 15.38 -16.34
CA GLU A 110 4.47 16.46 -15.77
C GLU A 110 4.78 17.52 -16.85
N ALA A 111 5.10 18.74 -16.41
CA ALA A 111 5.43 19.85 -17.32
C ALA A 111 6.51 19.48 -18.35
N ASN A 112 7.52 18.71 -17.94
CA ASN A 112 8.66 18.31 -18.78
C ASN A 112 8.65 16.82 -19.17
N GLY A 113 7.54 16.11 -19.00
CA GLY A 113 7.50 14.69 -19.33
C GLY A 113 6.36 13.96 -18.63
N SER A 114 6.69 12.87 -17.96
CA SER A 114 5.74 12.09 -17.18
C SER A 114 6.38 11.43 -15.98
N LEU A 115 5.58 11.28 -14.93
CA LEU A 115 5.94 10.56 -13.72
C LEU A 115 5.18 9.23 -13.68
N THR A 116 5.92 8.14 -13.45
CA THR A 116 5.39 6.80 -13.29
C THR A 116 5.74 6.26 -11.91
N ILE A 117 4.78 5.62 -11.26
CA ILE A 117 4.96 4.99 -9.95
C ILE A 117 4.85 3.49 -10.15
N TRP A 118 5.87 2.75 -9.75
CA TRP A 118 5.96 1.31 -9.96
C TRP A 118 6.01 0.56 -8.64
N SER A 119 5.44 -0.65 -8.62
CA SER A 119 5.51 -1.58 -7.50
C SER A 119 6.05 -2.93 -7.96
N ILE A 120 7.06 -3.43 -7.25
CA ILE A 120 7.61 -4.77 -7.43
C ILE A 120 7.08 -5.66 -6.32
N THR A 121 6.21 -6.61 -6.69
CA THR A 121 5.59 -7.56 -5.75
C THR A 121 6.39 -8.86 -5.68
N PRO A 122 6.25 -9.62 -4.59
CA PRO A 122 6.82 -10.97 -4.50
C PRO A 122 6.25 -11.89 -5.59
N PRO A 123 7.02 -12.93 -5.97
CA PRO A 123 6.54 -13.94 -6.90
C PRO A 123 5.39 -14.71 -6.25
N LYS A 124 4.27 -14.85 -6.96
CA LYS A 124 3.15 -15.64 -6.45
C LYS A 124 3.56 -17.12 -6.35
N PRO A 125 3.18 -17.85 -5.29
CA PRO A 125 2.20 -17.51 -4.26
C PRO A 125 2.78 -16.84 -3.00
N ALA A 126 4.04 -16.40 -3.01
CA ALA A 126 4.67 -15.84 -1.83
C ALA A 126 4.03 -14.50 -1.44
N GLU A 127 3.72 -14.34 -0.15
CA GLU A 127 3.15 -13.11 0.40
C GLU A 127 4.23 -12.04 0.64
N TYR A 128 5.49 -12.47 0.80
CA TYR A 128 6.63 -11.59 1.06
C TYR A 128 7.83 -11.97 0.20
N MET A 129 8.62 -10.96 -0.15
CA MET A 129 9.87 -11.10 -0.89
C MET A 129 11.01 -11.49 0.05
N SER A 130 11.97 -12.29 -0.43
CA SER A 130 13.18 -12.58 0.33
C SER A 130 14.03 -11.31 0.46
N LYS A 131 14.74 -11.17 1.58
CA LYS A 131 15.60 -9.99 1.81
C LYS A 131 16.71 -9.87 0.77
N ALA A 132 17.28 -11.00 0.34
CA ALA A 132 18.30 -11.02 -0.70
C ALA A 132 17.76 -10.50 -2.04
N ALA A 133 16.55 -10.93 -2.45
CA ALA A 133 15.92 -10.43 -3.67
C ALA A 133 15.61 -8.94 -3.55
N ALA A 134 15.06 -8.51 -2.42
CA ALA A 134 14.72 -7.12 -2.17
C ALA A 134 15.96 -6.20 -2.20
N SER A 135 17.03 -6.60 -1.53
CA SER A 135 18.31 -5.86 -1.56
C SER A 135 18.92 -5.80 -2.96
N ASN A 136 18.82 -6.87 -3.76
CA ASN A 136 19.31 -6.86 -5.15
C ASN A 136 18.51 -5.86 -6.02
N ILE A 137 17.19 -5.88 -5.92
CA ILE A 137 16.32 -4.93 -6.64
C ILE A 137 16.63 -3.49 -6.23
N ILE A 138 16.75 -3.23 -4.92
CA ILE A 138 17.06 -1.91 -4.39
C ILE A 138 18.44 -1.43 -4.89
N ALA A 139 19.44 -2.30 -4.90
CA ALA A 139 20.77 -1.96 -5.42
C ALA A 139 20.70 -1.49 -6.88
N ARG A 140 20.02 -2.25 -7.75
CA ARG A 140 19.82 -1.90 -9.16
C ARG A 140 19.10 -0.57 -9.37
N ILE A 141 18.08 -0.30 -8.55
CA ILE A 141 17.34 0.97 -8.57
C ILE A 141 18.22 2.14 -8.13
N ALA A 142 18.99 1.96 -7.05
CA ALA A 142 19.80 3.02 -6.47
C ALA A 142 21.07 3.33 -7.28
N GLU A 143 21.61 2.34 -7.98
CA GLU A 143 22.78 2.45 -8.85
C GLU A 143 22.42 2.90 -10.29
N ASP A 144 21.14 3.23 -10.55
CA ASP A 144 20.57 3.63 -11.86
C ASP A 144 20.83 2.62 -12.99
N GLU A 145 20.87 1.33 -12.64
CA GLU A 145 21.17 0.24 -13.58
C GLU A 145 20.03 -0.11 -14.54
N ILE A 146 18.88 0.58 -14.49
CA ILE A 146 17.71 0.25 -15.34
C ILE A 146 17.87 0.81 -16.75
N HIS A 147 18.56 0.12 -17.66
CA HIS A 147 18.87 0.63 -18.99
C HIS A 147 17.66 0.63 -19.94
N LEU A 148 17.02 1.79 -20.08
CA LEU A 148 15.94 1.97 -21.05
C LEU A 148 16.45 2.39 -22.44
N PRO A 149 15.80 1.91 -23.52
CA PRO A 149 16.02 2.41 -24.88
C PRO A 149 15.88 3.94 -25.00
N LYS A 150 16.61 4.51 -25.96
CA LYS A 150 16.66 5.98 -26.18
C LYS A 150 15.30 6.64 -26.42
N PHE A 151 14.30 5.90 -26.92
CA PHE A 151 12.97 6.45 -27.18
C PHE A 151 12.18 6.80 -25.90
N PHE A 152 12.54 6.20 -24.76
CA PHE A 152 12.01 6.58 -23.44
C PHE A 152 12.66 7.87 -22.87
N GLY A 153 13.58 8.47 -23.61
CA GLY A 153 14.24 9.70 -23.23
C GLY A 153 15.15 9.56 -22.00
N LYS A 154 15.51 10.69 -21.40
CA LYS A 154 16.23 10.69 -20.13
C LYS A 154 15.27 10.29 -19.01
N ARG A 155 15.70 9.35 -18.19
CA ARG A 155 15.00 8.91 -16.99
C ARG A 155 15.66 9.49 -15.74
N ARG A 156 14.90 9.56 -14.66
CA ARG A 156 15.44 9.78 -13.31
C ARG A 156 14.60 9.00 -12.32
N ILE A 157 15.27 8.20 -11.51
CA ILE A 157 14.69 7.56 -10.33
C ILE A 157 14.95 8.49 -9.15
N SER A 158 13.91 8.87 -8.41
CA SER A 158 14.02 9.87 -7.34
C SER A 158 13.96 9.24 -5.96
N ASN A 159 12.88 8.53 -5.68
CA ASN A 159 12.60 7.92 -4.38
C ASN A 159 12.18 6.47 -4.55
N TRP A 160 12.50 5.66 -3.56
CA TRP A 160 11.95 4.32 -3.41
C TRP A 160 11.78 3.97 -1.93
N TYR A 161 10.85 3.08 -1.63
CA TYR A 161 10.58 2.62 -0.26
C TYR A 161 10.04 1.19 -0.25
N ILE A 162 10.14 0.53 0.89
CA ILE A 162 9.59 -0.80 1.11
C ILE A 162 8.20 -0.65 1.75
N GLU A 163 7.21 -1.24 1.11
CA GLU A 163 5.89 -1.43 1.67
C GLU A 163 5.85 -2.78 2.39
N SER A 164 5.67 -2.77 3.70
CA SER A 164 5.63 -4.00 4.51
C SER A 164 4.28 -4.72 4.40
N ASN A 165 3.24 -4.02 3.95
CA ASN A 165 1.87 -4.54 3.94
C ASN A 165 1.46 -5.04 2.54
N PRO A 166 1.42 -6.37 2.30
CA PRO A 166 0.98 -6.94 1.04
C PRO A 166 -0.56 -6.90 0.86
N ASN A 167 -1.34 -6.47 1.86
CA ASN A 167 -2.79 -6.67 1.96
C ASN A 167 -3.67 -5.81 1.02
N ARG A 168 -3.20 -5.49 -0.20
CA ARG A 168 -4.09 -5.00 -1.26
C ARG A 168 -5.15 -6.05 -1.63
N THR A 169 -4.83 -7.34 -1.44
CA THR A 169 -5.74 -8.48 -1.65
C THR A 169 -6.79 -8.63 -0.54
N TRP A 170 -6.48 -8.33 0.72
CA TRP A 170 -7.47 -8.38 1.81
C TRP A 170 -8.60 -7.39 1.59
N TRP A 171 -8.28 -6.16 1.18
CA TRP A 171 -9.29 -5.16 0.82
C TRP A 171 -10.13 -5.56 -0.39
N GLN A 172 -9.53 -6.14 -1.44
CA GLN A 172 -10.29 -6.68 -2.57
C GLN A 172 -11.24 -7.81 -2.15
N ASN A 173 -10.75 -8.79 -1.39
CA ASN A 173 -11.56 -9.90 -0.88
C ASN A 173 -12.68 -9.40 0.04
N TYR A 174 -12.38 -8.45 0.92
CA TYR A 174 -13.36 -7.80 1.78
C TYR A 174 -14.44 -7.10 0.96
N MET A 175 -14.06 -6.32 -0.05
CA MET A 175 -15.01 -5.67 -0.96
C MET A 175 -15.85 -6.69 -1.73
N THR A 176 -15.27 -7.79 -2.21
CA THR A 176 -16.02 -8.88 -2.86
C THR A 176 -17.06 -9.50 -1.92
N VAL A 177 -16.69 -9.80 -0.67
CA VAL A 177 -17.60 -10.35 0.35
C VAL A 177 -18.72 -9.35 0.66
N VAL A 178 -18.40 -8.07 0.84
CA VAL A 178 -19.39 -7.00 1.06
C VAL A 178 -20.35 -6.91 -0.12
N THR A 179 -19.85 -7.01 -1.35
CA THR A 179 -20.68 -6.94 -2.57
C THR A 179 -21.66 -8.12 -2.63
N ILE A 180 -21.20 -9.34 -2.33
CA ILE A 180 -22.05 -10.54 -2.25
C ILE A 180 -23.12 -10.39 -1.16
N PHE A 181 -22.73 -9.86 0.01
CA PHE A 181 -23.65 -9.66 1.12
C PHE A 181 -24.75 -8.63 0.81
N ILE A 182 -24.39 -7.53 0.13
CA ILE A 182 -25.36 -6.52 -0.34
C ILE A 182 -26.35 -7.15 -1.34
N LEU A 183 -25.85 -7.94 -2.30
CA LEU A 183 -26.73 -8.64 -3.24
C LEU A 183 -27.71 -9.56 -2.52
N LEU A 184 -27.25 -10.36 -1.55
CA LEU A 184 -28.10 -11.24 -0.76
C LEU A 184 -29.16 -10.47 0.05
N LEU A 185 -28.80 -9.34 0.65
CA LEU A 185 -29.73 -8.48 1.36
C LEU A 185 -30.82 -7.92 0.43
N VAL A 186 -30.45 -7.41 -0.75
CA VAL A 186 -31.40 -6.85 -1.72
C VAL A 186 -32.39 -7.91 -2.20
N PHE A 187 -31.90 -9.10 -2.59
CA PHE A 187 -32.78 -10.20 -3.02
C PHE A 187 -33.63 -10.75 -1.87
N GLY A 188 -33.08 -10.86 -0.67
CA GLY A 188 -33.80 -11.32 0.52
C GLY A 188 -34.91 -10.36 0.95
N PHE A 189 -34.64 -9.05 0.99
CA PHE A 189 -35.64 -8.04 1.34
C PHE A 189 -36.76 -7.95 0.30
N SER A 190 -36.45 -8.08 -1.00
CA SER A 190 -37.47 -8.07 -2.06
C SER A 190 -38.49 -9.21 -1.89
N GLY A 191 -37.99 -10.42 -1.60
CA GLY A 191 -38.84 -11.58 -1.30
C GLY A 191 -39.67 -11.39 -0.03
N PHE A 192 -39.06 -10.86 1.03
CA PHE A 192 -39.73 -10.62 2.32
C PHE A 192 -40.83 -9.55 2.21
N VAL A 193 -40.57 -8.43 1.54
CA VAL A 193 -41.56 -7.35 1.35
C VAL A 193 -42.75 -7.86 0.53
N THR A 194 -42.50 -8.62 -0.54
CA THR A 194 -43.57 -9.20 -1.37
C THR A 194 -44.44 -10.18 -0.59
N TRP A 195 -43.81 -11.03 0.24
CA TRP A 195 -44.50 -11.96 1.12
C TRP A 195 -45.30 -11.25 2.23
N TRP A 196 -44.71 -10.23 2.86
CA TRP A 196 -45.34 -9.43 3.91
C TRP A 196 -46.58 -8.70 3.41
N LEU A 197 -46.51 -8.06 2.23
CA LEU A 197 -47.66 -7.40 1.60
C LEU A 197 -48.78 -8.39 1.26
N ARG A 198 -48.44 -9.58 0.78
CA ARG A 198 -49.41 -10.65 0.53
C ARG A 198 -50.09 -11.13 1.82
N ARG A 199 -49.32 -11.25 2.91
CA ARG A 199 -49.84 -11.68 4.20
C ARG A 199 -50.72 -10.60 4.84
N TYR A 200 -50.32 -9.34 4.74
CA TYR A 200 -51.10 -8.20 5.25
C TYR A 200 -52.47 -8.10 4.54
N LYS A 201 -52.52 -8.29 3.22
CA LYS A 201 -53.80 -8.34 2.49
C LYS A 201 -54.75 -9.44 2.98
N ARG A 202 -54.25 -10.62 3.33
CA ARG A 202 -55.08 -11.72 3.88
C ARG A 202 -55.70 -11.40 5.24
N HIS A 203 -55.12 -10.49 6.02
CA HIS A 203 -55.67 -10.11 7.33
C HIS A 203 -56.79 -9.04 7.24
N ILE A 204 -57.00 -8.40 6.09
CA ILE A 204 -58.05 -7.40 5.89
C ILE A 204 -59.39 -8.04 5.44
N ASP A 205 -59.38 -9.29 4.99
CA ASP A 205 -60.59 -10.06 4.61
C ASP A 205 -61.38 -10.63 5.81
N ILE A 206 -61.37 -9.97 6.97
CA ILE A 206 -62.32 -10.29 8.05
C ILE A 206 -63.63 -9.60 7.68
N ALA A 207 -64.56 -10.39 7.11
CA ALA A 207 -65.88 -9.96 6.69
C ALA A 207 -66.62 -9.24 7.83
N TYR A 208 -66.86 -7.94 7.66
CA TYR A 208 -67.66 -7.13 8.58
C TYR A 208 -69.10 -7.64 8.56
N ARG A 209 -69.56 -8.28 9.65
CA ARG A 209 -70.98 -8.57 9.85
C ARG A 209 -71.68 -7.31 10.35
N PRO A 210 -72.65 -6.74 9.62
CA PRO A 210 -73.41 -5.61 10.11
C PRO A 210 -74.30 -6.03 11.29
N VAL A 211 -74.35 -5.18 12.32
CA VAL A 211 -75.17 -5.40 13.52
C VAL A 211 -76.65 -5.26 13.13
N GLY A 212 -77.36 -6.39 13.11
CA GLY A 212 -78.78 -6.45 12.71
C GLY A 212 -79.21 -7.75 12.03
N SER A 213 -78.31 -8.69 11.75
CA SER A 213 -78.71 -10.02 11.27
C SER A 213 -79.47 -10.76 12.36
N ALA A 214 -80.79 -10.93 12.18
CA ALA A 214 -81.64 -11.70 13.07
C ALA A 214 -81.10 -13.15 13.19
N ALA A 215 -80.70 -13.54 14.39
CA ALA A 215 -80.45 -14.94 14.72
C ALA A 215 -81.78 -15.59 15.11
N PRO A 216 -82.08 -16.82 14.65
CA PRO A 216 -83.32 -17.50 15.01
C PRO A 216 -83.31 -17.84 16.51
N GLU A 217 -84.34 -17.38 17.22
CA GLU A 217 -84.63 -17.73 18.62
C GLU A 217 -84.69 -19.25 18.76
N GLN A 218 -83.88 -19.80 19.66
CA GLN A 218 -83.90 -21.21 20.02
C GLN A 218 -84.42 -21.32 21.44
N GLU A 219 -85.59 -21.93 21.58
CA GLU A 219 -86.41 -21.98 22.78
C GLU A 219 -85.67 -22.53 24.01
N LEU A 220 -85.84 -21.84 25.14
CA LEU A 220 -85.50 -22.34 26.47
C LEU A 220 -86.51 -23.42 26.89
N GLN A 221 -86.07 -24.67 27.08
CA GLN A 221 -86.82 -25.65 27.87
C GLN A 221 -86.45 -25.52 29.36
N PRO A 222 -87.44 -25.40 30.28
CA PRO A 222 -87.20 -25.38 31.72
C PRO A 222 -86.97 -26.79 32.30
N LEU A 223 -86.27 -26.79 33.45
CA LEU A 223 -85.72 -27.89 34.26
C LEU A 223 -86.69 -29.03 34.62
#